data_AF-A0A9D6TL93-F1
#
_entry.id   AF-A0A9D6TL93-F1
#
_cell.length_a   1.000
_cell.length_b   1.000
_cell.length_c   1.000
_cell.angle_alpha   90.00
_cell.angle_beta   90.00
_cell.angle_gamma   90.00
#
_symmetry.space_group_name_H-M   'P 1'
#
loop_
_entity.id
_entity.type
_entity.pdbx_description
1 polymer ?
#
loop_
_entity_poly.entity_id
_entity_poly.type
_entity_poly.pdbx_seq_one_letter_code
_entity_poly.pdbx_strand_id
1 'polypeptide(L)'
;MKPKKAVAAGGRRLRLERQANGLTKRCPVEHSNPKNCPLFGLRPLGVGERRAWIRGLSLGELEYLVTYHACCAAEKIRVAAARRKRRPRAATA
;
A
#
# COMPACT_ATOMS: atom_id res chain seq x y z
N MET A 1 -1.90 -24.58 -31.01
CA MET A 1 -1.82 -24.60 -29.52
C MET A 1 -1.37 -23.23 -29.01
N LYS A 2 -2.21 -22.49 -28.28
CA LYS A 2 -1.76 -21.29 -27.53
C LYS A 2 -2.55 -21.10 -26.24
N PRO A 3 -1.92 -21.31 -25.07
CA PRO A 3 -2.28 -20.58 -23.86
C PRO A 3 -1.10 -19.69 -23.45
N LYS A 4 -0.97 -18.51 -24.05
CA LYS A 4 0.03 -17.50 -23.61
C LYS A 4 -0.46 -16.63 -22.44
N LYS A 5 -1.73 -16.72 -22.05
CA LYS A 5 -2.33 -15.84 -21.01
C LYS A 5 -2.06 -16.27 -19.56
N ALA A 6 -1.85 -17.56 -19.30
CA ALA A 6 -1.73 -18.07 -17.92
C ALA A 6 -0.42 -17.64 -17.22
N VAL A 7 0.70 -17.57 -17.95
CA VAL A 7 2.01 -17.21 -17.39
C VAL A 7 2.07 -15.74 -16.96
N ALA A 8 1.49 -14.83 -17.75
CA ALA A 8 1.42 -13.41 -17.43
C ALA A 8 0.54 -13.11 -16.20
N ALA A 9 -0.57 -13.84 -16.05
CA ALA A 9 -1.47 -13.71 -14.90
C ALA A 9 -0.80 -14.15 -13.59
N GLY A 10 -0.05 -15.26 -13.62
CA GLY A 10 0.73 -15.74 -12.46
C GLY A 10 1.80 -14.75 -12.01
N GLY A 11 2.56 -14.18 -12.96
CA GLY A 11 3.57 -13.16 -12.65
C GLY A 11 2.98 -11.87 -12.06
N ARG A 12 1.83 -11.44 -12.59
CA ARG A 12 1.12 -10.24 -12.08
C ARG A 12 0.62 -10.45 -10.65
N ARG A 13 0.01 -11.59 -10.36
CA ARG A 13 -0.47 -11.91 -9.01
C ARG A 13 0.68 -11.91 -8.00
N LEU A 14 1.77 -12.62 -8.30
CA LEU A 14 2.95 -12.68 -7.42
C LEU A 14 3.52 -11.29 -7.11
N ARG A 15 3.55 -10.38 -8.09
CA ARG A 15 3.99 -9.00 -7.89
C ARG A 15 3.08 -8.26 -6.91
N LEU A 16 1.77 -8.36 -7.09
CA LEU A 16 0.79 -7.69 -6.24
C LEU A 16 0.80 -8.26 -4.81
N GLU A 17 0.91 -9.57 -4.64
CA GLU A 17 1.03 -10.21 -3.32
C GLU A 17 2.29 -9.71 -2.58
N ARG A 18 3.43 -9.58 -3.27
CA ARG A 18 4.66 -9.03 -2.67
C ARG A 18 4.47 -7.58 -2.24
N GLN A 19 3.81 -6.76 -3.06
CA GLN A 19 3.53 -5.36 -2.73
C GLN A 19 2.57 -5.25 -1.54
N ALA A 20 1.44 -5.97 -1.57
CA ALA A 20 0.49 -6.03 -0.47
C ALA A 20 1.16 -6.49 0.83
N ASN A 21 2.01 -7.51 0.77
CA ASN A 21 2.76 -7.99 1.93
C ASN A 21 3.71 -6.92 2.50
N GLY A 22 4.35 -6.12 1.66
CA GLY A 22 5.12 -4.95 2.12
C GLY A 22 4.24 -3.95 2.86
N LEU A 23 3.06 -3.63 2.32
CA LEU A 23 2.12 -2.67 2.89
C LEU A 23 1.54 -3.12 4.24
N THR A 24 1.39 -4.43 4.47
CA THR A 24 0.97 -4.96 5.80
C THR A 24 2.01 -4.79 6.90
N LYS A 25 3.29 -4.57 6.55
CA LYS A 25 4.36 -4.38 7.53
C LYS A 25 4.46 -2.92 7.96
N ARG A 26 4.43 -1.99 7.00
CA ARG A 26 4.66 -0.57 7.25
C ARG A 26 4.05 0.28 6.14
N CYS A 27 3.33 1.34 6.52
CA CYS A 27 2.94 2.40 5.58
C CYS A 27 4.20 3.17 5.14
N PRO A 28 4.42 3.39 3.83
CA PRO A 28 5.61 4.08 3.35
C PRO A 28 5.67 5.55 3.78
N VAL A 29 4.53 6.18 4.07
CA VAL A 29 4.45 7.60 4.42
C VAL A 29 4.37 7.82 5.93
N GLU A 30 3.39 7.21 6.59
CA GLU A 30 3.17 7.43 8.03
C GLU A 30 3.89 6.42 8.91
N HIS A 31 4.59 5.45 8.32
CA HIS A 31 5.33 4.39 9.02
C HIS A 31 4.47 3.52 9.96
N SER A 32 3.15 3.68 9.88
CA SER A 32 2.12 2.99 10.63
C SER A 32 0.85 2.97 9.77
N ASN A 33 0.08 1.89 9.84
CA ASN A 33 -1.26 1.89 9.23
C ASN A 33 -2.22 2.55 10.23
N PRO A 34 -2.82 3.72 9.91
CA PRO A 34 -3.77 4.42 10.78
C PRO A 34 -5.10 3.66 10.88
N LYS A 35 -5.97 4.02 11.85
CA LYS A 35 -7.26 3.33 12.10
C LYS A 35 -8.18 3.23 10.87
N ASN A 36 -8.11 4.20 9.97
CA ASN A 36 -8.89 4.26 8.74
C ASN A 36 -8.22 3.55 7.55
N CYS A 37 -7.06 2.93 7.74
CA CYS A 37 -6.39 2.14 6.71
C CYS A 37 -7.02 0.74 6.62
N PRO A 38 -7.27 0.20 5.41
CA PRO A 38 -7.78 -1.16 5.25
C PRO A 38 -6.85 -2.24 5.83
N LEU A 39 -5.54 -1.94 5.99
CA LEU A 39 -4.56 -2.84 6.59
C LEU A 39 -4.35 -2.61 8.10
N PHE A 40 -5.18 -1.78 8.76
CA PHE A 40 -5.08 -1.52 10.20
C PHE A 40 -5.20 -2.81 11.02
N GLY A 41 -6.24 -3.61 10.75
CA GLY A 41 -6.53 -4.86 11.47
C GLY A 41 -5.50 -5.96 11.26
N LEU A 42 -4.59 -5.82 10.29
CA LEU A 42 -3.54 -6.80 10.01
C LEU A 42 -2.25 -6.56 10.79
N ARG A 43 -2.11 -5.38 11.43
CA ARG A 43 -0.93 -5.04 12.24
C ARG A 43 -0.64 -6.01 13.39
N PRO A 44 -1.62 -6.44 14.20
CA PRO A 44 -1.37 -7.36 15.30
C PRO A 44 -1.08 -8.80 14.84
N LEU A 45 -1.41 -9.15 13.60
CA LEU A 45 -1.26 -10.51 13.09
C LEU A 45 0.20 -10.89 12.85
N GLY A 46 0.49 -12.18 13.04
CA GLY A 46 1.76 -12.79 12.69
C GLY A 46 2.10 -12.69 11.21
N VAL A 47 3.36 -12.94 10.84
CA VAL A 47 3.79 -12.94 9.43
C VAL A 47 3.07 -14.03 8.63
N GLY A 48 2.82 -15.19 9.23
CA GLY A 48 2.09 -16.31 8.60
C GLY A 48 0.64 -15.94 8.28
N GLU A 49 -0.07 -15.41 9.27
CA GLU A 49 -1.48 -14.99 9.14
C GLU A 49 -1.65 -13.88 8.10
N ARG A 50 -0.77 -12.87 8.10
CA ARG A 50 -0.77 -11.83 7.06
C ARG A 50 -0.61 -12.41 5.66
N ARG A 51 0.32 -13.35 5.47
CA ARG A 51 0.52 -14.02 4.18
C ARG A 51 -0.69 -14.84 3.77
N ALA A 52 -1.31 -15.56 4.72
CA ALA A 52 -2.51 -16.35 4.47
C ALA A 52 -3.67 -15.44 4.03
N TRP A 53 -3.88 -14.32 4.73
CA TRP A 53 -4.88 -13.32 4.38
C TRP A 53 -4.66 -12.75 2.97
N ILE A 54 -3.43 -12.35 2.63
CA ILE A 54 -3.08 -11.82 1.30
C ILE A 54 -3.33 -12.86 0.20
N ARG A 55 -2.96 -14.13 0.45
CA ARG A 55 -3.17 -15.22 -0.51
C ARG A 55 -4.66 -15.52 -0.75
N GLY A 56 -5.50 -15.25 0.24
CA GLY A 56 -6.95 -15.38 0.15
C GLY A 56 -7.62 -14.32 -0.73
N LEU A 57 -6.93 -13.23 -1.07
CA LEU A 57 -7.50 -12.17 -1.89
C LEU A 57 -7.58 -12.57 -3.36
N SER A 58 -8.63 -12.10 -4.03
CA SER A 58 -8.73 -12.08 -5.47
C SER A 58 -7.70 -11.13 -6.09
N LEU A 59 -7.48 -11.27 -7.40
CA LEU A 59 -6.57 -10.38 -8.12
C LEU A 59 -7.05 -8.91 -8.07
N GLY A 60 -8.36 -8.68 -8.18
CA GLY A 60 -8.94 -7.34 -8.09
C GLY A 60 -8.79 -6.70 -6.71
N GLU A 61 -8.92 -7.48 -5.64
CA GLU A 61 -8.69 -6.97 -4.27
C GLU A 61 -7.21 -6.63 -4.03
N LEU A 62 -6.30 -7.45 -4.56
CA LEU A 62 -4.86 -7.15 -4.53
C LEU A 62 -4.54 -5.85 -5.28
N GLU A 63 -5.13 -5.65 -6.46
CA GLU A 63 -5.00 -4.41 -7.23
C GLU A 63 -5.56 -3.20 -6.49
N TYR A 64 -6.75 -3.36 -5.90
CA TYR A 64 -7.39 -2.33 -5.11
C TYR A 64 -6.49 -1.89 -3.95
N LEU A 65 -5.94 -2.82 -3.18
CA LEU A 65 -5.06 -2.51 -2.05
C LEU A 65 -3.81 -1.75 -2.48
N VAL A 66 -3.14 -2.20 -3.53
CA VAL A 66 -1.93 -1.55 -4.05
C VAL A 66 -2.26 -0.16 -4.57
N THR A 67 -3.36 -0.01 -5.31
CA THR A 67 -3.78 1.27 -5.90
C THR A 67 -4.20 2.26 -4.82
N TYR A 68 -5.02 1.83 -3.86
CA TYR A 68 -5.43 2.63 -2.70
C TYR A 68 -4.21 3.21 -1.98
N HIS A 69 -3.19 2.38 -1.72
CA HIS A 69 -1.99 2.83 -1.04
C HIS A 69 -1.12 3.76 -1.89
N ALA A 70 -1.04 3.56 -3.20
CA ALA A 70 -0.37 4.48 -4.10
C ALA A 70 -1.05 5.88 -4.09
N CYS A 71 -2.38 5.92 -4.19
CA CYS A 71 -3.16 7.16 -4.12
C CYS A 71 -3.02 7.86 -2.76
N CYS A 72 -3.15 7.10 -1.67
CA CYS A 72 -2.98 7.62 -0.31
C CYS A 72 -1.59 8.24 -0.11
N ALA A 73 -0.54 7.56 -0.59
CA ALA A 73 0.82 8.08 -0.51
C ALA A 73 0.99 9.39 -1.31
N ALA A 74 0.51 9.42 -2.55
CA ALA A 74 0.56 10.61 -3.39
C ALA A 74 -0.15 11.81 -2.74
N GLU A 75 -1.34 11.59 -2.17
CA GLU A 75 -2.10 12.65 -1.52
C GLU A 75 -1.41 13.20 -0.28
N LYS A 76 -0.84 12.32 0.56
CA LYS A 76 -0.11 12.75 1.76
C LYS A 76 1.15 13.54 1.41
N ILE A 77 1.89 13.12 0.38
CA ILE A 77 3.06 13.85 -0.14
C ILE A 77 2.63 15.24 -0.65
N ARG A 78 1.53 15.31 -1.42
CA ARG A 78 0.97 16.56 -1.93
C ARG A 78 0.60 17.53 -0.81
N VAL A 79 -0.10 17.06 0.22
CA VAL A 79 -0.49 17.87 1.38
C VAL A 79 0.74 18.33 2.17
N ALA A 80 1.72 17.46 2.39
CA ALA A 80 2.97 17.83 3.08
C ALA A 80 3.75 18.91 2.31
N ALA A 81 3.84 18.79 0.98
CA ALA A 81 4.48 19.80 0.12
C ALA A 81 3.74 21.15 0.17
N ALA A 82 2.40 21.13 0.13
CA ALA A 82 1.59 22.34 0.23
C ALA A 82 1.77 23.04 1.60
N ARG A 83 1.83 22.28 2.70
CA ARG A 83 2.11 22.82 4.05
C ARG A 83 3.48 23.51 4.12
N ARG A 84 4.53 22.94 3.49
CA ARG A 84 5.86 23.55 3.44
C ARG A 84 5.87 24.89 2.70
N LYS A 85 5.14 25.00 1.58
CA LYS A 85 5.02 26.26 0.82
C LYS A 85 4.30 27.37 1.59
N ARG A 86 3.37 27.01 2.47
CA ARG A 86 2.54 27.95 3.24
C ARG A 86 3.17 28.41 4.56
N ARG A 87 4.26 27.80 5.00
CA ARG A 87 4.92 28.22 6.24
C ARG A 87 5.70 29.50 5.92
N PRO A 88 5.25 30.70 6.37
CA PRO A 88 6.05 31.91 6.18
C PRO A 88 7.41 31.65 6.81
N ARG A 89 8.49 32.11 6.16
CA ARG A 89 9.79 32.22 6.85
C ARG A 89 9.50 32.99 8.13
N ALA A 90 9.62 32.33 9.27
CA ALA A 90 9.62 33.04 10.54
C ALA A 90 10.72 34.10 10.39
N ALA A 91 10.32 35.36 10.41
CA ALA A 91 11.24 36.47 10.44
C ALA A 91 12.08 36.26 11.71
N THR A 92 13.31 35.81 11.52
CA THR A 92 14.36 35.91 12.53
C THR A 92 14.53 37.40 12.80
N ALA A 93 14.03 37.83 13.95
CA ALA A 93 14.37 39.11 14.56
C ALA A 93 15.83 39.07 15.05
#